data_AF-A0A5B9QXZ9-F1
#
_entry.id   AF-A0A5B9QXZ9-F1
#
_cell.length_a   1.000
_cell.length_b   1.000
_cell.length_c   1.000
_cell.angle_alpha   90.00
_cell.angle_beta   90.00
_cell.angle_gamma   90.00
#
_symmetry.space_group_name_H-M   'P 1'
#
loop_
_entity.id
_entity.type
_entity.pdbx_description
1 polymer ?
#
loop_
_entity_poly.entity_id
_entity_poly.type
_entity_poly.pdbx_seq_one_letter_code
_entity_poly.pdbx_strand_id
1 'polypeptide(L)'
;MDPQPPPSNPYATTQQAGFMPPDASQPHYSAIVQQMMPYGILMMVNGGLFALLGLFMVAMPALALTMAEGGDLDDQETMIIIAVYGGMGLLMLIGAALQLWGGWRAIHFRGMAWVIVGIASAAMGSLTCYCAPTGIALGIWGLILLLNPDIQHAFRMGKTESRDKIMQHFSYRGDQWTPPPGSPPPGSPPSNYPPPGGGSPYGG
;
A
#
# COMPACT_ATOMS: atom_id res chain seq x y z
N MET A 1 43.70 -0.25 -33.02
CA MET A 1 42.89 -1.14 -32.16
C MET A 1 41.77 -0.28 -31.63
N ASP A 2 40.62 -0.32 -32.31
CA ASP A 2 39.49 0.48 -31.90
C ASP A 2 38.85 -0.13 -30.66
N PRO A 3 38.59 0.66 -29.60
CA PRO A 3 37.99 0.17 -28.38
C PRO A 3 36.60 -0.38 -28.69
N GLN A 4 36.34 -1.65 -28.33
CA GLN A 4 35.00 -2.22 -28.44
C GLN A 4 34.04 -1.41 -27.56
N PRO A 5 32.85 -1.05 -28.07
CA PRO A 5 31.83 -0.40 -27.26
C PRO A 5 31.43 -1.35 -26.12
N PRO A 6 31.20 -0.83 -24.91
CA PRO A 6 30.80 -1.64 -23.78
C PRO A 6 29.49 -2.38 -24.10
N PRO A 7 29.34 -3.63 -23.63
CA PRO A 7 28.14 -4.43 -23.88
C PRO A 7 26.90 -3.71 -23.35
N SER A 8 25.89 -3.56 -24.21
CA SER A 8 24.63 -2.93 -23.86
C SER A 8 23.94 -3.75 -22.78
N ASN A 9 23.73 -3.14 -21.61
CA ASN A 9 23.00 -3.79 -20.52
C ASN A 9 21.50 -3.81 -20.88
N PRO A 10 20.85 -4.97 -21.05
CA PRO A 10 19.43 -5.06 -21.36
C PRO A 10 18.53 -4.60 -20.21
N TYR A 11 19.09 -4.42 -19.00
CA TYR A 11 18.41 -3.83 -17.84
C TYR A 11 18.76 -2.36 -17.63
N ALA A 12 19.53 -1.74 -18.53
CA ALA A 12 19.57 -0.29 -18.56
C ALA A 12 18.17 0.21 -18.92
N THR A 13 17.40 0.61 -17.92
CA THR A 13 16.28 1.53 -18.13
C THR A 13 16.81 2.65 -19.00
N THR A 14 16.08 3.02 -20.04
CA THR A 14 16.41 4.08 -21.00
C THR A 14 16.64 5.40 -20.26
N GLN A 15 17.82 5.56 -19.66
CA GLN A 15 18.30 6.81 -19.13
C GLN A 15 18.51 7.70 -20.35
N GLN A 16 17.86 8.85 -20.37
CA GLN A 16 17.95 9.88 -21.41
C GLN A 16 17.12 9.66 -22.68
N ALA A 17 15.80 9.62 -22.54
CA ALA A 17 15.05 10.67 -23.24
C ALA A 17 15.20 11.91 -22.35
N GLY A 18 15.69 13.02 -22.91
CA GLY A 18 16.18 14.18 -22.16
C GLY A 18 15.29 14.54 -20.96
N PHE A 19 15.92 14.82 -19.83
CA PHE A 19 15.28 15.45 -18.68
C PHE A 19 14.86 16.86 -19.12
N MET A 20 13.79 16.96 -19.94
CA MET A 20 13.06 18.21 -20.05
C MET A 20 12.57 18.48 -18.64
N PRO A 21 12.99 19.60 -18.02
CA PRO A 21 12.47 19.95 -16.72
C PRO A 21 10.95 19.91 -16.84
N PRO A 22 10.27 19.15 -15.96
CA PRO A 22 8.82 19.04 -16.00
C PRO A 22 8.24 20.44 -16.08
N ASP A 23 7.38 20.67 -17.07
CA ASP A 23 6.73 21.96 -17.27
C ASP A 23 5.98 22.30 -15.99
N ALA A 24 6.51 23.24 -15.21
CA ALA A 24 5.98 23.62 -13.90
C ALA A 24 4.54 24.16 -14.00
N SER A 25 4.09 24.52 -15.21
CA SER A 25 2.72 24.97 -15.47
C SER A 25 1.71 23.81 -15.56
N GLN A 26 2.16 22.57 -15.78
CA GLN A 26 1.29 21.41 -15.82
C GLN A 26 1.32 20.68 -14.47
N PRO A 27 0.17 20.60 -13.75
CA PRO A 27 0.10 19.81 -12.54
C PRO A 27 0.41 18.35 -12.88
N HIS A 28 1.56 17.83 -12.45
CA HIS A 28 1.88 16.43 -12.63
C HIS A 28 1.06 15.61 -11.63
N TYR A 29 -0.16 15.23 -12.00
CA TYR A 29 -0.94 14.31 -11.18
C TYR A 29 -0.31 12.93 -11.25
N SER A 30 0.20 12.46 -10.12
CA SER A 30 0.96 11.21 -10.09
C SER A 30 0.07 9.98 -9.98
N ALA A 31 0.55 8.86 -10.51
CA ALA A 31 -0.04 7.53 -10.33
C ALA A 31 -0.19 7.11 -8.85
N ILE A 32 0.28 7.94 -7.92
CA ILE A 32 0.17 7.75 -6.47
C ILE A 32 -1.28 7.66 -5.99
N VAL A 33 -2.24 8.34 -6.65
CA VAL A 33 -3.65 8.27 -6.24
C VAL A 33 -4.21 6.86 -6.42
N GLN A 34 -3.74 6.13 -7.43
CA GLN A 34 -4.12 4.72 -7.63
C GLN A 34 -3.55 3.79 -6.56
N GLN A 35 -2.42 4.16 -5.93
CA GLN A 35 -1.82 3.42 -4.82
C GLN A 35 -2.65 3.47 -3.53
N MET A 36 -3.61 4.40 -3.44
CA MET A 36 -4.53 4.48 -2.31
C MET A 36 -5.41 3.23 -2.18
N MET A 37 -5.74 2.58 -3.31
CA MET A 37 -6.56 1.36 -3.31
C MET A 37 -5.84 0.16 -2.67
N PRO A 38 -4.65 -0.26 -3.14
CA PRO A 38 -3.93 -1.36 -2.50
C PRO A 38 -3.61 -1.05 -1.05
N TYR A 39 -3.30 0.20 -0.70
CA TYR A 39 -3.15 0.62 0.69
C TYR A 39 -4.40 0.35 1.53
N GLY A 40 -5.58 0.79 1.05
CA GLY A 40 -6.85 0.55 1.74
C GLY A 40 -7.18 -0.94 1.94
N ILE A 41 -6.86 -1.77 0.94
CA ILE A 41 -7.03 -3.23 1.02
C ILE A 41 -6.10 -3.83 2.06
N LEU A 42 -4.80 -3.48 2.06
CA LEU A 42 -3.86 -3.98 3.07
C LEU A 42 -4.27 -3.57 4.48
N MET A 43 -4.81 -2.36 4.64
CA MET A 43 -5.32 -1.88 5.92
C MET A 43 -6.54 -2.68 6.40
N MET A 44 -7.44 -3.06 5.48
CA MET A 44 -8.56 -3.97 5.80
C MET A 44 -8.08 -5.37 6.17
N VAL A 45 -7.11 -5.93 5.43
CA VAL A 45 -6.54 -7.25 5.71
C VAL A 45 -5.86 -7.27 7.07
N ASN A 46 -5.05 -6.25 7.38
CA ASN A 46 -4.41 -6.11 8.68
C ASN A 46 -5.46 -5.99 9.80
N GLY A 47 -6.48 -5.14 9.62
CA GLY A 47 -7.60 -5.03 10.56
C GLY A 47 -8.34 -6.36 10.76
N GLY A 48 -8.54 -7.14 9.69
CA GLY A 48 -9.15 -8.48 9.77
C GLY A 48 -8.31 -9.49 10.55
N LEU A 49 -6.98 -9.49 10.35
CA LEU A 49 -6.06 -10.32 11.13
C LEU A 49 -6.07 -9.92 12.62
N PHE A 50 -6.11 -8.63 12.92
CA PHE A 50 -6.27 -8.12 14.30
C PHE A 50 -7.61 -8.53 14.91
N ALA A 51 -8.70 -8.51 14.12
CA ALA A 51 -10.01 -8.96 14.57
C ALA A 51 -10.01 -10.45 14.93
N LEU A 52 -9.42 -11.30 14.07
CA LEU A 52 -9.31 -12.73 14.32
C LEU A 52 -8.46 -13.03 15.56
N LEU A 53 -7.32 -12.36 15.71
CA LEU A 53 -6.45 -12.51 16.87
C LEU A 53 -7.14 -12.04 18.16
N GLY A 54 -7.82 -10.89 18.13
CA GLY A 54 -8.58 -10.37 19.25
C GLY A 54 -9.73 -11.30 19.65
N LEU A 55 -10.46 -11.83 18.65
CA LEU A 55 -11.52 -12.82 18.88
C LEU A 55 -10.96 -14.08 19.52
N PHE A 56 -9.83 -14.59 19.03
CA PHE A 56 -9.15 -15.75 19.60
C PHE A 56 -8.73 -15.50 21.06
N MET A 57 -8.18 -14.32 21.37
CA MET A 57 -7.81 -13.94 22.73
C MET A 57 -8.99 -13.80 23.68
N VAL A 58 -10.16 -13.37 23.20
CA VAL A 58 -11.39 -13.34 24.00
C VAL A 58 -11.98 -14.74 24.17
N ALA A 59 -11.89 -15.60 23.15
CA ALA A 59 -12.42 -16.95 23.18
C ALA A 59 -11.63 -17.90 24.10
N MET A 60 -10.30 -17.74 24.16
CA MET A 60 -9.42 -18.56 25.01
C MET A 60 -9.83 -18.62 26.49
N PRO A 61 -9.99 -17.48 27.22
CA PRO A 61 -10.42 -17.50 28.61
C PRO A 61 -11.85 -18.04 28.77
N ALA A 62 -12.74 -17.80 27.81
CA ALA A 62 -14.09 -18.37 27.83
C ALA A 62 -14.07 -19.91 27.72
N LEU A 63 -13.18 -20.46 26.88
CA LEU A 63 -12.96 -21.90 26.76
C LEU A 63 -12.20 -22.47 27.97
N ALA A 64 -11.29 -21.71 28.56
CA ALA A 64 -10.59 -22.11 29.78
C ALA A 64 -11.58 -22.27 30.95
N LEU A 65 -12.56 -21.37 31.06
CA LEU A 65 -13.63 -21.47 32.07
C LEU A 65 -14.45 -22.76 31.95
N THR A 66 -14.73 -23.24 30.74
CA THR A 66 -15.48 -24.49 30.56
C THR A 66 -14.63 -25.74 30.82
N MET A 67 -13.29 -25.64 30.73
CA MET A 67 -12.38 -26.72 31.07
C MET A 67 -11.96 -26.71 32.55
N ALA A 68 -11.98 -25.54 33.20
CA ALA A 68 -11.58 -25.35 34.59
C ALA A 68 -12.53 -26.03 35.58
N GLU A 69 -13.76 -26.38 35.19
CA GLU A 69 -14.67 -27.20 36.00
C GLU A 69 -14.06 -28.56 36.42
N GLY A 70 -12.96 -29.00 35.79
CA GLY A 70 -12.20 -30.20 36.17
C GLY A 70 -10.79 -29.95 36.74
N GLY A 71 -10.36 -28.71 36.96
CA GLY A 71 -8.99 -28.36 37.37
C GLY A 71 -8.92 -27.59 38.69
N ASP A 72 -7.94 -27.91 39.53
CA ASP A 72 -7.66 -27.25 40.81
C ASP A 72 -6.88 -25.93 40.63
N LEU A 73 -7.35 -25.08 39.70
CA LEU A 73 -6.79 -23.74 39.53
C LEU A 73 -7.41 -22.80 40.56
N ASP A 74 -6.57 -22.00 41.21
CA ASP A 74 -7.04 -20.99 42.16
C ASP A 74 -7.95 -19.97 41.47
N ASP A 75 -9.06 -19.62 42.12
CA ASP A 75 -10.07 -18.69 41.58
C ASP A 75 -9.44 -17.34 41.25
N GLN A 76 -8.46 -16.93 42.04
CA GLN A 76 -7.75 -15.67 41.86
C GLN A 76 -6.89 -15.65 40.59
N GLU A 77 -6.19 -16.74 40.28
CA GLU A 77 -5.39 -16.84 39.04
C GLU A 77 -6.29 -16.83 37.80
N THR A 78 -7.41 -17.55 37.85
CA THR A 78 -8.40 -17.62 36.77
C THR A 78 -8.99 -16.24 36.47
N MET A 79 -9.37 -15.48 37.50
CA MET A 79 -9.93 -14.13 37.34
C MET A 79 -8.93 -13.16 36.70
N ILE A 80 -7.65 -13.22 37.09
CA ILE A 80 -6.59 -12.37 36.54
C ILE A 80 -6.37 -12.69 35.05
N ILE A 81 -6.31 -13.97 34.69
CA ILE A 81 -6.17 -14.41 33.29
C ILE A 81 -7.34 -13.89 32.45
N ILE A 82 -8.58 -14.07 32.90
CA ILE A 82 -9.77 -13.60 32.17
C ILE A 82 -9.74 -12.09 32.00
N ALA A 83 -9.41 -11.33 33.05
CA ALA A 83 -9.37 -9.88 33.00
C ALA A 83 -8.30 -9.37 32.03
N VAL A 84 -7.08 -9.93 32.07
CA VAL A 84 -5.96 -9.49 31.24
C VAL A 84 -6.17 -9.90 29.78
N TYR A 85 -6.44 -11.17 29.50
CA TYR A 85 -6.60 -11.65 28.12
C TYR A 85 -7.90 -11.16 27.50
N GLY A 86 -9.00 -11.15 28.25
CA GLY A 86 -10.28 -10.61 27.80
C GLY A 86 -10.20 -9.10 27.54
N GLY A 87 -9.59 -8.35 28.44
CA GLY A 87 -9.38 -6.90 28.29
C GLY A 87 -8.49 -6.58 27.08
N MET A 88 -7.36 -7.27 26.92
CA MET A 88 -6.46 -7.07 25.79
C MET A 88 -7.11 -7.47 24.46
N GLY A 89 -7.84 -8.58 24.42
CA GLY A 89 -8.59 -9.02 23.25
C GLY A 89 -9.68 -8.03 22.85
N LEU A 90 -10.40 -7.44 23.81
CA LEU A 90 -11.41 -6.40 23.55
C LEU A 90 -10.79 -5.13 22.96
N LEU A 91 -9.65 -4.68 23.50
CA LEU A 91 -8.91 -3.54 22.95
C LEU A 91 -8.43 -3.81 21.52
N MET A 92 -7.96 -5.03 21.23
CA MET A 92 -7.60 -5.46 19.88
C MET A 92 -8.80 -5.41 18.93
N LEU A 93 -9.98 -5.86 19.36
CA LEU A 93 -11.21 -5.81 18.56
C LEU A 93 -11.64 -4.37 18.24
N ILE A 94 -11.53 -3.45 19.20
CA ILE A 94 -11.80 -2.02 18.97
C ILE A 94 -10.80 -1.45 17.95
N GLY A 95 -9.51 -1.75 18.11
CA GLY A 95 -8.47 -1.36 17.16
C GLY A 95 -8.72 -1.90 15.75
N ALA A 96 -9.13 -3.16 15.65
CA ALA A 96 -9.49 -3.82 14.39
C ALA A 96 -10.69 -3.15 13.71
N ALA A 97 -11.75 -2.83 14.46
CA ALA A 97 -12.92 -2.13 13.93
C ALA A 97 -12.54 -0.74 13.39
N LEU A 98 -11.68 0.00 14.11
CA LEU A 98 -11.17 1.29 13.65
C LEU A 98 -10.33 1.16 12.37
N GLN A 99 -9.49 0.13 12.27
CA GLN A 99 -8.70 -0.12 11.04
C GLN A 99 -9.57 -0.50 9.86
N LEU A 100 -10.56 -1.39 10.04
CA LEU A 100 -11.52 -1.77 9.00
C LEU A 100 -12.31 -0.55 8.51
N TRP A 101 -12.76 0.29 9.43
CA TRP A 101 -13.52 1.49 9.08
C TRP A 101 -12.65 2.56 8.41
N GLY A 102 -11.40 2.72 8.89
CA GLY A 102 -10.39 3.58 8.28
C GLY A 102 -10.05 3.15 6.85
N GLY A 103 -9.83 1.85 6.62
CA GLY A 103 -9.58 1.27 5.31
C GLY A 103 -10.75 1.45 4.35
N TRP A 104 -11.98 1.24 4.82
CA TRP A 104 -13.18 1.46 4.01
C TRP A 104 -13.33 2.92 3.57
N ARG A 105 -13.13 3.86 4.49
CA ARG A 105 -13.14 5.28 4.16
C ARG A 105 -11.99 5.72 3.26
N ALA A 106 -10.82 5.13 3.41
CA ALA A 106 -9.66 5.39 2.54
C ALA A 106 -9.97 5.02 1.09
N ILE A 107 -10.62 3.87 0.85
CA ILE A 107 -11.03 3.42 -0.50
C ILE A 107 -12.04 4.40 -1.13
N HIS A 108 -12.88 5.04 -0.31
CA HIS A 108 -13.89 5.99 -0.77
C HIS A 108 -13.43 7.46 -0.76
N PHE A 109 -12.15 7.74 -0.46
CA PHE A 109 -11.61 9.10 -0.33
C PHE A 109 -12.43 10.01 0.60
N ARG A 110 -13.05 9.44 1.64
CA ARG A 110 -13.96 10.17 2.54
C ARG A 110 -13.33 10.42 3.90
N GLY A 111 -12.94 11.68 4.13
CA GLY A 111 -12.53 12.17 5.45
C GLY A 111 -11.14 11.71 5.87
N MET A 112 -10.15 12.59 5.66
CA MET A 112 -8.73 12.33 5.96
C MET A 112 -8.48 11.98 7.45
N ALA A 113 -9.27 12.58 8.36
CA ALA A 113 -9.16 12.32 9.80
C ALA A 113 -9.33 10.84 10.16
N TRP A 114 -10.21 10.11 9.47
CA TRP A 114 -10.45 8.69 9.75
C TRP A 114 -9.29 7.81 9.33
N VAL A 115 -8.59 8.19 8.27
CA VAL A 115 -7.37 7.50 7.83
C VAL A 115 -6.25 7.71 8.87
N ILE A 116 -6.12 8.93 9.40
CA ILE A 116 -5.14 9.23 10.46
C ILE A 116 -5.45 8.43 11.73
N VAL A 117 -6.71 8.37 12.14
CA VAL A 117 -7.13 7.56 13.30
C VAL A 117 -6.82 6.08 13.06
N GLY A 118 -7.05 5.57 11.86
CA GLY A 118 -6.70 4.20 11.50
C GLY A 118 -5.19 3.92 11.50
N ILE A 119 -4.36 4.89 11.08
CA ILE A 119 -2.90 4.79 11.15
C ILE A 119 -2.44 4.79 12.61
N ALA A 120 -3.02 5.66 13.44
CA ALA A 120 -2.71 5.73 14.86
C ALA A 120 -3.10 4.43 15.60
N SER A 121 -4.25 3.84 15.27
CA SER A 121 -4.66 2.56 15.84
C SER A 121 -3.78 1.40 15.37
N ALA A 122 -3.33 1.42 14.11
CA ALA A 122 -2.35 0.47 13.60
C ALA A 122 -0.99 0.61 14.33
N ALA A 123 -0.55 1.85 14.58
CA ALA A 123 0.69 2.15 15.29
C ALA A 123 0.65 1.67 16.76
N MET A 124 -0.49 1.80 17.43
CA MET A 124 -0.69 1.21 18.76
C MET A 124 -0.60 -0.32 18.73
N GLY A 125 -1.20 -0.95 17.70
CA GLY A 125 -1.18 -2.40 17.53
C GLY A 125 0.22 -2.97 17.22
N SER A 126 1.11 -2.19 16.62
CA SER A 126 2.50 -2.60 16.33
C SER A 126 3.38 -2.78 17.57
N LEU A 127 2.92 -2.42 18.77
CA LEU A 127 3.62 -2.78 20.00
C LEU A 127 3.51 -4.27 20.35
N THR A 128 2.66 -5.01 19.62
CA THR A 128 2.53 -6.47 19.77
C THR A 128 3.51 -7.20 18.84
N CYS A 129 4.17 -8.22 19.39
CA CYS A 129 5.40 -8.81 18.88
C CYS A 129 5.40 -9.33 17.41
N TYR A 130 4.23 -9.62 16.83
CA TYR A 130 4.16 -10.16 15.46
C TYR A 130 3.66 -9.14 14.43
N CYS A 131 2.83 -8.17 14.84
CA CYS A 131 2.26 -7.16 13.96
C CYS A 131 3.11 -5.88 13.88
N ALA A 132 4.24 -5.85 14.61
CA ALA A 132 5.15 -4.71 14.65
C ALA A 132 5.65 -4.26 13.26
N PRO A 133 6.31 -5.12 12.45
CA PRO A 133 6.87 -4.67 11.17
C PRO A 133 5.78 -4.31 10.16
N THR A 134 4.65 -5.03 10.14
CA THR A 134 3.55 -4.76 9.22
C THR A 134 2.81 -3.47 9.57
N GLY A 135 2.52 -3.24 10.85
CA GLY A 135 1.89 -2.00 11.32
C GLY A 135 2.77 -0.78 11.07
N ILE A 136 4.08 -0.88 11.32
CA ILE A 136 5.04 0.20 11.05
C ILE A 136 5.13 0.47 9.54
N ALA A 137 5.26 -0.57 8.71
CA ALA A 137 5.34 -0.41 7.26
C ALA A 137 4.08 0.25 6.69
N LEU A 138 2.90 -0.17 7.12
CA LEU A 138 1.63 0.45 6.72
C LEU A 138 1.51 1.88 7.25
N GLY A 139 1.94 2.15 8.47
CA GLY A 139 1.92 3.49 9.05
C GLY A 139 2.80 4.47 8.27
N ILE A 140 4.03 4.07 7.95
CA ILE A 140 4.96 4.88 7.15
C ILE A 140 4.41 5.08 5.74
N TRP A 141 3.95 4.01 5.08
CA TRP A 141 3.41 4.12 3.73
C TRP A 141 2.17 4.99 3.67
N GLY A 142 1.24 4.84 4.63
CA GLY A 142 0.06 5.68 4.76
C GLY A 142 0.40 7.15 5.01
N LEU A 143 1.42 7.43 5.82
CA LEU A 143 1.89 8.80 6.06
C LEU A 143 2.47 9.44 4.80
N ILE A 144 3.29 8.69 4.04
CA ILE A 144 3.84 9.16 2.75
C ILE A 144 2.71 9.50 1.77
N LEU A 145 1.69 8.65 1.68
CA LEU A 145 0.52 8.89 0.84
C LEU A 145 -0.26 10.14 1.30
N LEU A 146 -0.48 10.31 2.61
CA LEU A 146 -1.24 11.45 3.14
C LEU A 146 -0.51 12.80 3.02
N LEU A 147 0.83 12.79 3.04
CA LEU A 147 1.64 13.99 2.82
C LEU A 147 1.66 14.44 1.36
N ASN A 148 1.22 13.58 0.42
CA ASN A 148 1.17 13.96 -0.99
C ASN A 148 0.01 14.94 -1.27
N PRO A 149 0.27 16.11 -1.89
CA PRO A 149 -0.77 17.11 -2.17
C PRO A 149 -1.85 16.63 -3.14
N ASP A 150 -1.54 15.72 -4.07
CA ASP A 150 -2.51 15.15 -5.02
C ASP A 150 -3.56 14.32 -4.26
N ILE A 151 -3.13 13.54 -3.27
CA ILE A 151 -4.02 12.74 -2.43
C ILE A 151 -4.89 13.65 -1.57
N GLN A 152 -4.32 14.71 -0.98
CA GLN A 152 -5.10 15.70 -0.25
C GLN A 152 -6.13 16.40 -1.14
N HIS A 153 -5.82 16.63 -2.41
CA HIS A 153 -6.76 17.15 -3.39
C HIS A 153 -7.86 16.13 -3.70
N ALA A 154 -7.51 14.85 -3.90
CA ALA A 154 -8.45 13.76 -4.10
C ALA A 154 -9.44 13.63 -2.92
N PHE A 155 -8.97 13.72 -1.67
CA PHE A 155 -9.82 13.72 -0.47
C PHE A 155 -10.74 14.95 -0.37
N ARG A 156 -10.32 16.10 -0.89
CA ARG A 156 -11.19 17.28 -0.98
C ARG A 156 -12.29 17.06 -2.02
N MET A 157 -11.97 16.49 -3.18
CA MET A 157 -12.96 16.11 -4.20
C MET A 157 -13.90 15.01 -3.71
N GLY A 158 -13.44 14.06 -2.90
CA GLY A 158 -14.25 13.00 -2.29
C GLY A 158 -15.37 13.47 -1.35
N LYS A 159 -15.40 14.77 -1.00
CA LYS A 159 -16.53 15.37 -0.28
C LYS A 159 -17.75 15.62 -1.18
N THR A 160 -17.51 15.90 -2.46
CA THR A 160 -18.54 16.33 -3.41
C THR A 160 -18.74 15.35 -4.56
N GLU A 161 -17.71 14.59 -4.92
CA GLU A 161 -17.69 13.73 -6.10
C GLU A 161 -17.59 12.24 -5.74
N SER A 162 -18.06 11.40 -6.65
CA SER A 162 -17.92 9.94 -6.52
C SER A 162 -16.48 9.51 -6.81
N ARG A 163 -16.10 8.36 -6.23
CA ARG A 163 -14.79 7.74 -6.43
C ARG A 163 -14.43 7.57 -7.91
N ASP A 164 -15.38 7.13 -8.74
CA ASP A 164 -15.11 6.86 -10.15
C ASP A 164 -14.79 8.14 -10.92
N LYS A 165 -15.46 9.26 -10.59
CA LYS A 165 -15.19 10.56 -11.19
C LYS A 165 -13.81 11.09 -10.78
N ILE A 166 -13.43 10.89 -9.51
CA ILE A 166 -12.09 11.20 -9.01
C ILE A 166 -11.04 10.38 -9.74
N MET A 167 -11.24 9.06 -9.85
CA MET A 167 -10.33 8.20 -10.59
C MET A 167 -10.28 8.55 -12.07
N GLN A 168 -11.38 8.94 -12.70
CA GLN A 168 -11.40 9.42 -14.08
C GLN A 168 -10.60 10.70 -14.25
N HIS A 169 -10.71 11.64 -13.30
CA HIS A 169 -9.92 12.88 -13.28
C HIS A 169 -8.42 12.61 -13.22
N PHE A 170 -8.00 11.60 -12.46
CA PHE A 170 -6.60 11.22 -12.31
C PHE A 170 -6.09 10.24 -13.37
N SER A 171 -6.94 9.39 -13.95
CA SER A 171 -6.57 8.42 -14.99
C SER A 171 -6.47 9.04 -16.37
N TYR A 172 -7.34 10.00 -16.72
CA TYR A 172 -7.31 10.69 -18.01
C TYR A 172 -5.94 11.32 -18.32
N ARG A 173 -5.19 11.71 -17.28
CA ARG A 173 -3.87 12.33 -17.43
C ARG A 173 -2.73 11.32 -17.59
N GLY A 174 -2.93 10.05 -17.23
CA GLY A 174 -1.98 8.96 -17.48
C GLY A 174 -1.98 8.52 -18.94
N ASP A 175 -3.17 8.42 -19.55
CA ASP A 175 -3.33 8.00 -20.94
C ASP A 175 -2.96 9.10 -21.95
N GLN A 176 -3.02 10.37 -21.54
CA GLN A 176 -2.61 11.52 -22.35
C GLN A 176 -1.11 11.79 -22.35
N TRP A 177 -0.28 10.93 -21.74
CA TRP A 177 1.15 10.97 -22.00
C TRP A 177 1.38 10.58 -23.46
N THR A 178 1.31 11.60 -24.32
CA THR A 178 1.72 11.49 -25.71
C THR A 178 3.22 11.73 -25.72
N PRO A 179 4.01 10.74 -26.19
CA PRO A 179 5.43 10.93 -26.39
C PRO A 179 5.66 12.24 -27.17
N PRO A 180 6.62 13.10 -26.76
CA PRO A 180 6.89 14.34 -27.48
C PRO A 180 7.09 14.06 -28.97
N PRO A 181 6.60 14.94 -29.88
CA PRO A 181 6.68 14.71 -31.32
C PRO A 181 8.11 14.33 -31.74
N GLY A 182 8.27 13.14 -32.31
CA GLY A 182 9.57 12.58 -32.71
C GLY A 182 10.15 11.53 -31.76
N SER A 183 9.50 11.22 -30.63
CA SER A 183 9.87 10.04 -29.86
C SER A 183 9.31 8.76 -30.51
N PRO A 184 10.14 7.72 -30.68
CA PRO A 184 9.75 6.49 -31.34
C PRO A 184 8.61 5.79 -30.56
N PRO A 185 7.62 5.20 -31.24
CA PRO A 185 6.48 4.58 -30.57
C PRO A 185 6.94 3.50 -29.57
N PRO A 186 6.26 3.36 -28.42
CA PRO A 186 6.60 2.34 -27.43
C PRO A 186 6.66 0.95 -28.08
N GLY A 187 7.82 0.31 -28.04
CA GLY A 187 8.05 -1.01 -28.65
C GLY A 187 8.70 -0.99 -30.04
N SER A 188 9.00 0.18 -30.61
CA SER A 188 9.87 0.22 -31.79
C SER A 188 11.32 -0.09 -31.40
N PRO A 189 11.98 -1.05 -32.07
CA PRO A 189 13.38 -1.36 -31.80
C PRO A 189 14.21 -0.10 -32.04
N PRO A 190 15.25 0.17 -31.23
CA PRO A 190 16.11 1.33 -31.43
C PRO A 190 16.61 1.35 -32.87
N SER A 191 16.34 2.42 -33.62
CA SER A 191 16.66 2.51 -35.06
C SER A 191 18.17 2.47 -35.35
N ASN A 192 19.00 2.44 -34.31
CA ASN A 192 20.45 2.33 -34.37
C ASN A 192 20.99 0.93 -34.09
N TYR A 193 20.14 -0.11 -34.04
CA TYR A 193 20.70 -1.46 -34.14
C TYR A 193 21.22 -1.66 -35.56
N PRO A 194 22.55 -1.84 -35.77
CA PRO A 194 23.05 -2.27 -37.06
C PRO A 194 22.33 -3.58 -37.40
N PRO A 195 21.88 -3.78 -38.66
CA PRO A 195 21.25 -5.02 -39.06
C PRO A 195 22.16 -6.17 -38.62
N PRO A 196 21.62 -7.24 -38.01
CA PRO A 196 22.42 -8.37 -37.54
C PRO A 196 23.30 -8.80 -38.72
N GLY A 197 24.60 -8.56 -38.57
CA GLY A 197 25.57 -8.71 -39.63
C GLY A 197 25.42 -10.12 -40.18
N GLY A 198 24.98 -10.21 -41.44
CA GLY A 198 24.90 -11.44 -42.20
C GLY A 198 26.28 -11.99 -42.47
N GLY A 199 26.97 -12.45 -41.42
CA GLY A 199 28.11 -13.34 -41.54
C GLY A 199 27.58 -14.71 -41.90
N SER A 200 27.53 -15.02 -43.19
CA SER A 200 27.38 -16.40 -43.67
C SER A 200 28.49 -17.26 -43.03
N PRO A 201 28.17 -18.28 -42.22
CA PRO A 201 29.18 -19.17 -41.64
C PRO A 201 29.66 -20.26 -42.61
N TYR A 202 29.25 -20.27 -43.88
CA TYR A 202 29.57 -21.33 -44.83
C TYR A 202 30.26 -20.78 -46.08
N GLY A 203 31.55 -20.49 -45.94
CA GLY A 203 32.47 -20.18 -47.02
C GLY A 203 33.84 -20.78 -46.71
N GLY A 204 34.00 -22.07 -46.99
CA GLY A 204 35.21 -22.86 -46.77
C GLY A 204 34.94 -24.33 -47.03
#